data_AF-A0A2U6X519-F1
#
_entry.id   AF-A0A2U6X519-F1
#
_cell.length_a   1.000
_cell.length_b   1.000
_cell.length_c   1.000
_cell.angle_alpha   90.00
_cell.angle_beta   90.00
_cell.angle_gamma   90.00
#
_symmetry.space_group_name_H-M   'P 1'
#
loop_
_entity.id
_entity.type
_entity.pdbx_description
1 polymer ?
#
loop_
_entity_poly.entity_id
_entity_poly.type
_entity_poly.pdbx_seq_one_letter_code
_entity_poly.pdbx_strand_id
1 'polypeptide(L)'
;KKSLGASAGSLLHICFLELGHEVCGRFYGNIQTTINNWLLLEGHSIGIGDTIADPMTYLEIQKAIKKAKEDVIEVIQKAHNMELEPTPGNTLRQTFENQVNRILNDARDKTGGSAKKSLTEYNNLKAMVVSGSKGSNINISQVIACVGQQNVEGKRIPFGFRKRSLPHFIKDDYGPESKGFVENSYLAGLTPSEFYFHAMGGREGLIDTAVKTAETGYIQRRLIKAMESVMVNYDGTVRNSVGQLIQLRYGEDGLCGEMVEFQSLPTIKLSTKAFEKKFRFDPSNERYLRRVFNEDIIKEIMSSGEVIAELEKEWEQLQKDREALRQIFPSGDSSVVLPCNLQRMIWNVQKIFHINKKSTTDLSPLRVIQGVRELLGKCVIVVGEDRLS
;
A
#
# COMPACT_ATOMS: atom_id res chain seq x y z
N LYS A 1 7.01 4.55 11.21
CA LYS A 1 6.52 3.31 10.54
C LYS A 1 7.00 3.12 9.09
N LYS A 2 6.85 4.08 8.18
CA LYS A 2 7.20 3.86 6.74
C LYS A 2 8.69 3.61 6.48
N SER A 3 9.60 4.26 7.22
CA SER A 3 11.04 4.15 6.98
C SER A 3 11.72 3.02 7.78
N LEU A 4 11.31 2.81 9.03
CA LEU A 4 11.92 1.84 9.97
C LEU A 4 10.98 0.68 10.33
N GLY A 5 9.82 0.55 9.68
CA GLY A 5 8.90 -0.56 9.92
C GLY A 5 9.12 -1.70 8.93
N ALA A 6 8.30 -2.74 9.04
CA ALA A 6 8.34 -3.93 8.17
C ALA A 6 7.74 -3.71 6.77
N SER A 7 7.86 -2.51 6.19
CA SER A 7 7.39 -2.23 4.83
C SER A 7 8.45 -2.56 3.79
N ALA A 8 8.02 -2.95 2.59
CA ALA A 8 8.90 -3.08 1.42
C ALA A 8 9.62 -1.74 1.14
N GLY A 9 10.90 -1.80 0.74
CA GLY A 9 11.74 -0.61 0.54
C GLY A 9 12.06 0.21 1.81
N SER A 10 11.76 -0.30 3.02
CA SER A 10 12.20 0.33 4.27
C SER A 10 13.71 0.27 4.43
N LEU A 11 14.27 1.10 5.33
CA LEU A 11 15.70 1.12 5.61
C LEU A 11 16.22 -0.25 6.08
N LEU A 12 15.41 -0.97 6.86
CA LEU A 12 15.77 -2.28 7.39
C LEU A 12 15.78 -3.35 6.30
N HIS A 13 14.83 -3.28 5.37
CA HIS A 13 14.83 -4.13 4.20
C HIS A 13 16.07 -3.88 3.33
N ILE A 14 16.41 -2.62 3.08
CA ILE A 14 17.61 -2.26 2.31
C ILE A 14 18.89 -2.74 3.02
N CYS A 15 19.01 -2.50 4.33
CA CYS A 15 20.15 -2.92 5.13
C CYS A 15 20.35 -4.44 5.09
N PHE A 16 19.27 -5.21 5.18
CA PHE A 16 19.33 -6.66 5.07
C PHE A 16 19.86 -7.13 3.71
N LEU A 17 19.39 -6.54 2.61
CA LEU A 17 19.79 -6.94 1.26
C LEU A 17 21.19 -6.47 0.86
N GLU A 18 21.65 -5.32 1.38
CA GLU A 18 22.97 -4.78 1.01
C GLU A 18 24.10 -5.20 1.96
N LEU A 19 23.83 -5.28 3.27
CA LEU A 19 24.85 -5.50 4.30
C LEU A 19 24.72 -6.87 4.99
N GLY A 20 23.65 -7.61 4.69
CA GLY A 20 23.39 -8.92 5.25
C GLY A 20 22.72 -8.90 6.63
N HIS A 21 22.38 -10.11 7.08
CA HIS A 21 21.57 -10.32 8.29
C HIS A 21 22.30 -9.92 9.58
N GLU A 22 23.60 -10.16 9.70
CA GLU A 22 24.36 -9.83 10.92
C GLU A 22 24.43 -8.33 11.18
N VAL A 23 24.74 -7.54 10.15
CA VAL A 23 24.82 -6.08 10.25
C VAL A 23 23.44 -5.49 10.51
N CYS A 24 22.41 -5.99 9.82
CA CYS A 24 21.03 -5.59 10.06
C CYS A 24 20.58 -5.91 11.51
N GLY A 25 20.96 -7.08 12.04
CA GLY A 25 20.70 -7.45 13.44
C GLY A 25 21.37 -6.50 14.45
N ARG A 26 22.64 -6.16 14.23
CA ARG A 26 23.34 -5.15 15.05
C ARG A 26 22.69 -3.77 14.93
N PHE A 27 22.24 -3.39 13.73
CA PHE A 27 21.59 -2.12 13.47
C PHE A 27 20.28 -1.98 14.28
N TYR A 28 19.48 -3.04 14.39
CA TYR A 28 18.32 -3.05 15.31
C TYR A 28 18.73 -2.78 16.76
N GLY A 29 19.73 -3.51 17.27
CA GLY A 29 20.21 -3.34 18.64
C GLY A 29 20.73 -1.93 18.93
N ASN A 30 21.47 -1.35 17.98
CA ASN A 30 22.01 0.01 18.10
C ASN A 30 20.90 1.06 18.14
N ILE A 31 19.90 0.95 17.27
CA ILE A 31 18.73 1.85 17.27
C ILE A 31 17.99 1.72 18.60
N GLN A 32 17.65 0.50 19.01
CA GLN A 32 16.87 0.26 20.22
C GLN A 32 17.60 0.79 21.45
N THR A 33 18.88 0.48 21.61
CA THR A 33 19.66 0.94 22.78
C THR A 33 19.75 2.46 22.83
N THR A 34 20.08 3.10 21.70
CA THR A 34 20.23 4.56 21.64
C THR A 34 18.89 5.28 21.87
N ILE A 35 17.83 4.84 21.20
CA ILE A 35 16.51 5.49 21.30
C ILE A 35 15.87 5.23 22.65
N ASN A 36 16.01 4.03 23.23
CA ASN A 36 15.47 3.74 24.56
C ASN A 36 16.19 4.58 25.63
N ASN A 37 17.52 4.73 25.55
CA ASN A 37 18.26 5.60 26.47
C ASN A 37 17.87 7.08 26.32
N TRP A 38 17.65 7.55 25.09
CA TRP A 38 17.13 8.89 24.86
C TRP A 38 15.70 9.06 25.41
N LEU A 39 14.83 8.07 25.19
CA LEU A 39 13.44 8.08 25.66
C LEU A 39 13.33 8.06 27.19
N LEU A 40 14.31 7.50 27.90
CA LEU A 40 14.39 7.59 29.36
C LEU A 40 14.60 9.03 29.86
N LEU A 41 15.31 9.86 29.09
CA LEU A 41 15.56 11.27 29.42
C LEU A 41 14.40 12.17 28.99
N GLU A 42 13.90 11.97 27.76
CA GLU A 42 12.80 12.77 27.21
C GLU A 42 11.47 12.44 27.92
N GLY A 43 11.21 11.16 28.15
CA GLY A 43 9.92 10.66 28.61
C GLY A 43 8.85 10.74 27.51
N HIS A 44 7.88 9.82 27.55
CA HIS A 44 6.66 9.92 26.75
C HIS A 44 5.49 9.42 27.57
N SER A 45 4.42 10.21 27.64
CA SER A 45 3.22 9.89 28.41
C SER A 45 1.98 10.29 27.62
N ILE A 46 0.83 9.76 27.99
CA ILE A 46 -0.47 10.18 27.46
C ILE A 46 -1.40 10.46 28.62
N GLY A 47 -2.10 11.58 28.56
CA GLY A 47 -3.09 11.98 29.55
C GLY A 47 -4.46 12.27 28.96
N ILE A 48 -5.43 12.55 29.82
CA ILE A 48 -6.76 13.01 29.39
C ILE A 48 -6.66 14.33 28.61
N GLY A 49 -5.70 15.19 28.93
CA GLY A 49 -5.44 16.45 28.22
C GLY A 49 -5.14 16.25 26.73
N ASP A 50 -4.55 15.12 26.34
CA ASP A 50 -4.29 14.80 24.92
C ASP A 50 -5.57 14.45 24.14
N THR A 51 -6.70 14.27 24.83
CA THR A 51 -7.99 13.92 24.23
C THR A 51 -8.95 15.12 24.15
N ILE A 52 -8.59 16.26 24.74
CA ILE A 52 -9.44 17.44 24.79
C ILE A 52 -9.17 18.28 23.54
N ALA A 53 -10.20 18.52 22.73
CA ALA A 53 -10.17 19.49 21.64
C ALA A 53 -10.46 20.90 22.16
N ASP A 54 -10.02 21.91 21.39
CA ASP A 54 -10.37 23.30 21.64
C ASP A 54 -11.90 23.53 21.50
N PRO A 55 -12.47 24.51 22.24
CA PRO A 55 -13.90 24.79 22.22
C PRO A 55 -14.46 25.12 20.83
N MET A 56 -13.65 25.76 19.96
CA MET A 56 -14.07 26.12 18.61
C MET A 56 -14.25 24.85 17.75
N THR A 57 -13.29 23.94 17.78
CA THR A 57 -13.43 22.63 17.12
C THR A 57 -14.60 21.83 17.67
N TYR A 58 -14.86 21.88 18.98
CA TYR A 58 -16.04 21.22 19.55
C TYR A 58 -17.35 21.77 18.97
N LEU A 59 -17.47 23.09 18.82
CA LEU A 59 -18.62 23.72 18.16
C LEU A 59 -18.73 23.33 16.68
N GLU A 60 -17.61 23.23 15.96
CA GLU A 60 -17.61 22.74 14.58
C GLU A 60 -18.07 21.29 14.47
N ILE A 61 -17.63 20.42 15.38
CA ILE A 61 -18.03 19.02 15.45
C ILE A 61 -19.54 18.92 15.68
N GLN A 62 -20.07 19.63 16.67
CA GLN A 62 -21.51 19.65 16.95
C GLN A 62 -22.33 20.17 15.77
N LYS A 63 -21.87 21.24 15.10
CA LYS A 63 -22.51 21.77 13.89
C LYS A 63 -22.52 20.73 12.76
N ALA A 64 -21.42 20.01 12.56
CA ALA A 64 -21.31 18.98 11.54
C ALA A 64 -22.24 17.79 11.82
N ILE A 65 -22.32 17.33 13.07
CA ILE A 65 -23.23 16.26 13.49
C ILE A 65 -24.69 16.70 13.33
N LYS A 66 -25.03 17.90 13.79
CA LYS A 66 -26.39 18.45 13.67
C LYS A 66 -26.82 18.53 12.21
N LYS A 67 -25.96 19.05 11.33
CA LYS A 67 -26.22 19.09 9.89
C LYS A 67 -26.45 17.68 9.31
N ALA A 68 -25.63 16.71 9.68
CA ALA A 68 -25.80 15.33 9.22
C ALA A 68 -27.12 14.70 9.69
N LYS A 69 -27.56 15.00 10.93
CA LYS A 69 -28.87 14.59 11.43
C LYS A 69 -30.01 15.23 10.62
N GLU A 70 -29.91 16.52 10.31
CA GLU A 70 -30.87 17.24 9.45
C GLU A 70 -30.93 16.62 8.04
N ASP A 71 -29.77 16.38 7.41
CA ASP A 71 -29.68 15.74 6.09
C ASP A 71 -30.33 14.33 6.09
N VAL A 72 -30.18 13.56 7.17
CA VAL A 72 -30.85 12.25 7.32
C VAL A 72 -32.37 12.40 7.45
N ILE A 73 -32.85 13.40 8.19
CA ILE A 73 -34.30 13.67 8.32
C ILE A 73 -34.89 14.04 6.97
N GLU A 74 -34.21 14.84 6.15
CA GLU A 74 -34.64 15.15 4.79
C GLU A 74 -34.77 13.90 3.91
N VAL A 75 -33.80 12.98 4.00
CA VAL A 75 -33.85 11.70 3.27
C VAL A 75 -35.01 10.83 3.75
N ILE A 76 -35.31 10.81 5.05
CA ILE A 76 -36.48 10.12 5.61
C ILE A 76 -37.78 10.73 5.07
N GLN A 77 -37.89 12.06 5.00
CA GLN A 77 -39.06 12.75 4.46
C GLN A 77 -39.27 12.43 2.97
N LYS A 78 -38.20 12.48 2.17
CA LYS A 78 -38.25 12.09 0.75
C LYS A 78 -38.70 10.65 0.56
N ALA A 79 -38.23 9.74 1.42
CA ALA A 79 -38.67 8.34 1.39
C ALA A 79 -40.17 8.19 1.74
N HIS A 80 -40.68 8.96 2.71
CA HIS A 80 -42.10 8.95 3.07
C HIS A 80 -43.00 9.56 1.98
N ASN A 81 -42.52 10.59 1.29
CA ASN A 81 -43.23 11.23 0.18
C ASN A 81 -43.12 10.47 -1.15
N MET A 82 -42.46 9.31 -1.17
CA MET A 82 -42.20 8.52 -2.39
C MET A 82 -41.38 9.28 -3.45
N GLU A 83 -40.57 10.26 -3.04
CA GLU A 83 -39.68 11.06 -3.89
C GLU A 83 -38.29 10.42 -4.07
N LEU A 84 -38.00 9.34 -3.34
CA LEU A 84 -36.74 8.63 -3.42
C LEU A 84 -36.77 7.56 -4.52
N GLU A 85 -35.93 7.70 -5.54
CA GLU A 85 -35.80 6.70 -6.59
C GLU A 85 -34.80 5.59 -6.20
N PRO A 86 -35.11 4.31 -6.48
CA PRO A 86 -34.19 3.22 -6.19
C PRO A 86 -32.99 3.25 -7.15
N THR A 87 -31.80 3.10 -6.59
CA THR A 87 -30.58 2.96 -7.39
C THR A 87 -30.58 1.62 -8.15
N PRO A 88 -29.99 1.55 -9.37
CA PRO A 88 -29.98 0.32 -10.17
C PRO A 88 -29.43 -0.88 -9.41
N GLY A 89 -30.18 -1.98 -9.39
CA GLY A 89 -29.79 -3.22 -8.68
C GLY A 89 -30.06 -3.21 -7.17
N ASN A 90 -30.59 -2.12 -6.61
CA ASN A 90 -30.97 -2.02 -5.20
C ASN A 90 -32.48 -1.88 -5.01
N THR A 91 -32.98 -2.43 -3.92
CA THR A 91 -34.33 -2.10 -3.46
C THR A 91 -34.40 -0.66 -2.95
N LEU A 92 -35.61 -0.09 -2.89
CA LEU A 92 -35.84 1.25 -2.32
C LEU A 92 -35.27 1.36 -0.90
N ARG A 93 -35.51 0.33 -0.07
CA ARG A 93 -35.00 0.28 1.31
C ARG A 93 -33.47 0.21 1.38
N GLN A 94 -32.83 -0.57 0.52
CA GLN A 94 -31.36 -0.60 0.44
C GLN A 94 -30.80 0.75 -0.01
N THR A 95 -31.44 1.39 -0.99
CA THR A 95 -31.04 2.73 -1.46
C THR A 95 -31.10 3.75 -0.32
N PHE A 96 -32.21 3.75 0.43
CA PHE A 96 -32.37 4.58 1.63
C PHE A 96 -31.26 4.30 2.67
N GLU A 97 -31.04 3.04 3.05
CA GLU A 97 -30.03 2.67 4.04
C GLU A 97 -28.61 3.02 3.58
N ASN A 98 -28.29 2.83 2.30
CA ASN A 98 -27.00 3.19 1.73
C ASN A 98 -26.75 4.71 1.77
N GLN A 99 -27.77 5.51 1.44
CA GLN A 99 -27.68 6.96 1.47
C GLN A 99 -27.50 7.48 2.91
N VAL A 100 -28.26 6.95 3.87
CA VAL A 100 -28.14 7.32 5.28
C VAL A 100 -26.77 6.92 5.84
N ASN A 101 -26.30 5.69 5.58
CA ASN A 101 -24.97 5.26 6.01
C ASN A 101 -23.85 6.12 5.44
N ARG A 102 -23.97 6.55 4.17
CA ARG A 102 -23.00 7.46 3.55
C ARG A 102 -22.95 8.79 4.29
N ILE A 103 -24.10 9.43 4.53
CA ILE A 103 -24.16 10.73 5.23
C ILE A 103 -23.53 10.62 6.63
N LEU A 104 -23.84 9.57 7.38
CA LEU A 104 -23.32 9.38 8.74
C LEU A 104 -21.83 9.06 8.76
N ASN A 105 -21.32 8.29 7.79
CA ASN A 105 -19.89 8.02 7.65
C ASN A 105 -19.12 9.27 7.22
N ASP A 106 -19.65 10.05 6.27
CA ASP A 106 -19.06 11.32 5.84
C ASP A 106 -18.99 12.32 7.01
N ALA A 107 -20.02 12.35 7.86
CA ALA A 107 -20.04 13.16 9.08
C ALA A 107 -18.95 12.74 10.07
N ARG A 108 -18.78 11.43 10.31
CA ARG A 108 -17.71 10.90 11.17
C ARG A 108 -16.31 11.23 10.65
N ASP A 109 -16.10 11.12 9.34
CA ASP A 109 -14.79 11.38 8.75
C ASP A 109 -14.47 12.88 8.72
N LYS A 110 -15.48 13.74 8.50
CA LYS A 110 -15.32 15.20 8.58
C LYS A 110 -14.98 15.66 10.00
N THR A 111 -15.73 15.19 10.99
CA THR A 111 -15.51 15.53 12.41
C THR A 111 -14.16 15.02 12.90
N GLY A 112 -13.76 13.80 12.52
CA GLY A 112 -12.43 13.26 12.79
C GLY A 112 -11.30 14.04 12.11
N GLY A 113 -11.52 14.52 10.89
CA GLY A 113 -10.60 15.39 10.17
C GLY A 113 -10.38 16.73 10.88
N SER A 114 -11.45 17.37 11.36
CA SER A 114 -11.38 18.60 12.17
C SER A 114 -10.65 18.37 13.49
N ALA A 115 -11.02 17.31 14.24
CA ALA A 115 -10.36 16.97 15.50
C ALA A 115 -8.86 16.73 15.34
N LYS A 116 -8.43 16.02 14.28
CA LYS A 116 -7.00 15.81 14.02
C LYS A 116 -6.25 17.10 13.70
N LYS A 117 -6.87 18.02 12.97
CA LYS A 117 -6.26 19.31 12.59
C LYS A 117 -6.10 20.23 13.79
N SER A 118 -6.99 20.14 14.76
CA SER A 118 -6.93 20.99 15.94
C SER A 118 -5.89 20.55 16.97
N LEU A 119 -5.53 19.26 17.00
CA LEU A 119 -4.47 18.77 17.87
C LEU A 119 -3.13 19.42 17.54
N THR A 120 -2.46 19.95 18.56
CA THR A 120 -1.12 20.53 18.48
C THR A 120 -0.07 19.47 18.15
N GLU A 121 1.13 19.88 17.75
CA GLU A 121 2.25 18.96 17.51
C GLU A 121 2.77 18.28 18.78
N TYR A 122 2.62 18.94 19.94
CA TYR A 122 2.98 18.43 21.26
C TYR A 122 2.01 17.39 21.82
N ASN A 123 0.89 17.14 21.14
CA ASN A 123 -0.08 16.16 21.58
C ASN A 123 0.47 14.73 21.44
N ASN A 124 0.47 13.99 22.55
CA ASN A 124 1.10 12.68 22.59
C ASN A 124 0.32 11.62 21.81
N LEU A 125 -1.01 11.72 21.79
CA LEU A 125 -1.86 10.85 20.98
C LEU A 125 -1.57 11.05 19.48
N LYS A 126 -1.41 12.30 19.04
CA LYS A 126 -1.03 12.64 17.67
C LYS A 126 0.36 12.10 17.34
N ALA A 127 1.34 12.25 18.24
CA ALA A 127 2.69 11.73 18.07
C ALA A 127 2.73 10.21 17.85
N MET A 128 1.94 9.44 18.61
CA MET A 128 1.82 7.98 18.43
C MET A 128 1.23 7.60 17.06
N VAL A 129 0.16 8.28 16.64
CA VAL A 129 -0.49 8.01 15.35
C VAL A 129 0.39 8.42 14.17
N VAL A 130 1.08 9.55 14.24
CA VAL A 130 1.98 10.04 13.18
C VAL A 130 3.22 9.15 13.06
N SER A 131 3.83 8.76 14.18
CA SER A 131 4.93 7.78 14.17
C SER A 131 4.49 6.40 13.67
N GLY A 132 3.19 6.11 13.81
CA GLY A 132 2.58 4.84 13.46
C GLY A 132 2.94 3.72 14.43
N SER A 133 3.27 4.06 15.68
CA SER A 133 3.58 3.13 16.76
C SER A 133 2.31 2.45 17.28
N LYS A 134 1.28 3.23 17.61
CA LYS A 134 -0.03 2.73 18.04
C LYS A 134 -1.13 3.73 17.71
N GLY A 135 -2.31 3.18 17.39
CA GLY A 135 -3.49 3.97 17.04
C GLY A 135 -3.53 4.39 15.56
N SER A 136 -4.67 4.97 15.19
CA SER A 136 -5.00 5.43 13.85
C SER A 136 -5.79 6.73 13.92
N ASN A 137 -6.02 7.37 12.76
CA ASN A 137 -6.87 8.56 12.69
C ASN A 137 -8.30 8.28 13.20
N ILE A 138 -8.80 7.05 13.04
CA ILE A 138 -10.12 6.64 13.54
C ILE A 138 -10.13 6.69 15.07
N ASN A 139 -9.06 6.27 15.75
CA ASN A 139 -9.01 6.30 17.21
C ASN A 139 -9.06 7.73 17.76
N ILE A 140 -8.34 8.67 17.11
CA ILE A 140 -8.44 10.10 17.45
C ILE A 140 -9.88 10.59 17.28
N SER A 141 -10.51 10.26 16.14
CA SER A 141 -11.89 10.66 15.86
C SER A 141 -12.88 10.15 16.92
N GLN A 142 -12.77 8.88 17.31
CA GLN A 142 -13.72 8.27 18.26
C GLN A 142 -13.52 8.76 19.70
N VAL A 143 -12.28 9.04 20.11
CA VAL A 143 -11.97 9.53 21.45
C VAL A 143 -12.37 10.99 21.61
N ILE A 144 -12.14 11.82 20.58
CA ILE A 144 -12.29 13.28 20.67
C ILE A 144 -13.63 13.77 20.10
N ALA A 145 -14.04 13.27 18.92
CA ALA A 145 -15.15 13.82 18.15
C ALA A 145 -16.45 13.03 18.29
N CYS A 146 -16.57 11.86 17.65
CA CYS A 146 -17.74 11.00 17.75
C CYS A 146 -17.36 9.54 17.46
N VAL A 147 -18.01 8.59 18.14
CA VAL A 147 -17.75 7.15 17.90
C VAL A 147 -18.27 6.70 16.52
N GLY A 148 -19.44 7.23 16.11
CA GLY A 148 -20.05 6.99 14.80
C GLY A 148 -21.06 5.83 14.76
N GLN A 149 -21.47 5.45 13.56
CA GLN A 149 -22.50 4.44 13.32
C GLN A 149 -22.07 3.04 13.76
N GLN A 150 -22.89 2.39 14.60
CA GLN A 150 -22.73 0.98 14.97
C GLN A 150 -23.48 0.09 13.98
N ASN A 151 -22.79 -0.93 13.48
CA ASN A 151 -23.34 -1.89 12.54
C ASN A 151 -23.37 -3.29 13.16
N VAL A 152 -24.37 -4.07 12.75
CA VAL A 152 -24.49 -5.51 13.02
C VAL A 152 -24.79 -6.19 11.69
N GLU A 153 -23.99 -7.19 11.31
CA GLU A 153 -24.10 -7.92 10.03
C GLU A 153 -24.08 -6.98 8.81
N GLY A 154 -23.24 -5.94 8.87
CA GLY A 154 -23.11 -4.95 7.79
C GLY A 154 -24.30 -4.01 7.60
N LYS A 155 -25.29 -4.04 8.50
CA LYS A 155 -26.45 -3.14 8.50
C LYS A 155 -26.48 -2.30 9.79
N ARG A 156 -27.20 -1.18 9.76
CA ARG A 156 -27.53 -0.44 11.00
C ARG A 156 -28.36 -1.33 11.93
N ILE A 157 -28.41 -0.97 13.22
CA ILE A 157 -29.05 -1.80 14.24
C ILE A 157 -30.46 -2.26 13.81
N PRO A 158 -30.71 -3.58 13.73
CA PRO A 158 -31.98 -4.11 13.29
C PRO A 158 -33.08 -3.83 14.33
N PHE A 159 -34.34 -3.92 13.88
CA PHE A 159 -35.47 -3.86 14.81
C PHE A 159 -35.64 -5.20 15.51
N GLY A 160 -35.06 -5.34 16.71
CA GLY A 160 -35.22 -6.53 17.56
C GLY A 160 -36.59 -6.62 18.22
N PHE A 161 -37.24 -5.47 18.47
CA PHE A 161 -38.63 -5.40 18.94
C PHE A 161 -39.57 -5.11 17.78
N ARG A 162 -40.89 -5.22 18.02
CA ARG A 162 -41.93 -4.93 17.01
C ARG A 162 -41.78 -3.52 16.44
N LYS A 163 -41.15 -3.43 15.25
CA LYS A 163 -40.88 -2.20 14.49
C LYS A 163 -40.05 -1.14 15.24
N ARG A 164 -39.18 -1.53 16.17
CA ARG A 164 -38.29 -0.61 16.89
C ARG A 164 -37.04 -1.31 17.39
N SER A 165 -35.97 -0.55 17.65
CA SER A 165 -34.68 -1.07 18.15
C SER A 165 -34.68 -1.30 19.65
N LEU A 166 -35.19 -0.33 20.43
CA LEU A 166 -35.37 -0.40 21.88
C LEU A 166 -36.79 0.03 22.28
N PRO A 167 -37.29 -0.36 23.46
CA PRO A 167 -38.63 0.04 23.93
C PRO A 167 -38.77 1.55 24.15
N HIS A 168 -37.65 2.27 24.28
CA HIS A 168 -37.60 3.73 24.44
C HIS A 168 -37.87 4.51 23.14
N PHE A 169 -37.73 3.87 21.98
CA PHE A 169 -37.97 4.51 20.69
C PHE A 169 -39.40 4.27 20.19
N ILE A 170 -39.89 5.22 19.38
CA ILE A 170 -41.16 5.11 18.69
C ILE A 170 -41.09 4.01 17.61
N LYS A 171 -42.27 3.53 17.18
CA LYS A 171 -42.34 2.52 16.13
C LYS A 171 -42.01 3.15 14.77
N ASP A 172 -41.37 2.35 13.91
CA ASP A 172 -40.94 2.73 12.56
C ASP A 172 -39.99 3.94 12.54
N ASP A 173 -39.17 4.11 13.60
CA ASP A 173 -38.15 5.14 13.68
C ASP A 173 -36.86 4.72 12.96
N TYR A 174 -36.57 5.38 11.83
CA TYR A 174 -35.37 5.19 11.01
C TYR A 174 -34.28 6.25 11.26
N GLY A 175 -34.48 7.11 12.26
CA GLY A 175 -33.54 8.14 12.66
C GLY A 175 -32.17 7.58 13.08
N PRO A 176 -31.13 8.43 13.07
CA PRO A 176 -29.76 7.99 13.38
C PRO A 176 -29.63 7.43 14.80
N GLU A 177 -30.25 8.07 15.80
CA GLU A 177 -30.19 7.64 17.21
C GLU A 177 -30.89 6.29 17.44
N SER A 178 -32.10 6.10 16.89
CA SER A 178 -32.85 4.83 16.96
C SER A 178 -32.09 3.67 16.31
N LYS A 179 -31.27 3.96 15.29
CA LYS A 179 -30.55 2.97 14.49
C LYS A 179 -29.06 2.84 14.83
N GLY A 180 -28.63 3.34 15.99
CA GLY A 180 -27.29 3.07 16.53
C GLY A 180 -26.19 4.00 16.04
N PHE A 181 -26.52 5.21 15.60
CA PHE A 181 -25.52 6.27 15.46
C PHE A 181 -25.15 6.81 16.84
N VAL A 182 -23.86 6.74 17.16
CA VAL A 182 -23.31 7.26 18.41
C VAL A 182 -22.69 8.63 18.11
N GLU A 183 -23.34 9.68 18.58
CA GLU A 183 -22.88 11.05 18.35
C GLU A 183 -21.81 11.47 19.35
N ASN A 184 -21.85 10.90 20.56
CA ASN A 184 -20.91 11.23 21.61
C ASN A 184 -19.53 10.59 21.34
N SER A 185 -18.49 11.22 21.90
CA SER A 185 -17.14 10.67 21.95
C SER A 185 -16.90 9.87 23.22
N TYR A 186 -15.83 9.08 23.26
CA TYR A 186 -15.46 8.39 24.51
C TYR A 186 -15.12 9.35 25.65
N LEU A 187 -14.63 10.56 25.34
CA LEU A 187 -14.39 11.60 26.33
C LEU A 187 -15.68 12.16 26.93
N ALA A 188 -16.70 12.39 26.08
CA ALA A 188 -18.00 12.90 26.53
C ALA A 188 -18.82 11.84 27.30
N GLY A 189 -18.60 10.57 26.99
CA GLY A 189 -19.37 9.45 27.54
C GLY A 189 -20.59 9.12 26.70
N LEU A 190 -21.02 7.86 26.77
CA LEU A 190 -22.11 7.32 25.97
C LEU A 190 -23.42 7.40 26.74
N THR A 191 -24.52 7.75 26.06
CA THR A 191 -25.86 7.57 26.61
C THR A 191 -26.19 6.07 26.76
N PRO A 192 -27.16 5.67 27.61
CA PRO A 192 -27.50 4.26 27.80
C PRO A 192 -27.89 3.53 26.51
N SER A 193 -28.62 4.20 25.60
CA SER A 193 -28.99 3.65 24.30
C SER A 193 -27.77 3.46 23.39
N GLU A 194 -26.89 4.46 23.31
CA GLU A 194 -25.64 4.39 22.54
C GLU A 194 -24.71 3.29 23.08
N PHE A 195 -24.58 3.19 24.41
CA PHE A 195 -23.79 2.17 25.06
C PHE A 195 -24.27 0.76 24.70
N TYR A 196 -25.59 0.54 24.73
CA TYR A 196 -26.16 -0.76 24.37
C TYR A 196 -25.95 -1.11 22.89
N PHE A 197 -26.14 -0.15 21.98
CA PHE A 197 -25.86 -0.34 20.56
C PHE A 197 -24.36 -0.56 20.27
N HIS A 198 -23.49 0.14 21.00
CA HIS A 198 -22.05 -0.06 20.91
C HIS A 198 -21.64 -1.45 21.42
N ALA A 199 -22.26 -1.92 22.51
CA ALA A 199 -22.04 -3.28 23.02
C ALA A 199 -22.52 -4.35 22.03
N MET A 200 -23.63 -4.13 21.32
CA MET A 200 -24.10 -5.03 20.25
C MET A 200 -23.07 -5.14 19.12
N GLY A 201 -22.57 -4.02 18.60
CA GLY A 201 -21.52 -4.02 17.56
C GLY A 201 -20.21 -4.63 18.05
N GLY A 202 -19.80 -4.31 19.29
CA GLY A 202 -18.62 -4.90 19.92
C GLY A 202 -18.72 -6.43 20.10
N ARG A 203 -19.92 -6.94 20.42
CA ARG A 203 -20.18 -8.38 20.56
C ARG A 203 -20.02 -9.13 19.25
N GLU A 204 -20.47 -8.56 18.13
CA GLU A 204 -20.26 -9.15 16.81
C GLU A 204 -18.75 -9.33 16.54
N GLY A 205 -17.94 -8.30 16.79
CA GLY A 205 -16.48 -8.39 16.61
C GLY A 205 -15.81 -9.46 17.48
N LEU A 206 -16.26 -9.64 18.73
CA LEU A 206 -15.76 -10.70 19.61
C LEU A 206 -16.13 -12.10 19.10
N ILE A 207 -17.37 -12.28 18.61
CA ILE A 207 -17.83 -13.55 18.04
C ILE A 207 -17.05 -13.85 16.75
N ASP A 208 -16.94 -12.88 15.85
CA ASP A 208 -16.20 -13.01 14.58
C ASP A 208 -14.73 -13.39 14.82
N THR A 209 -14.09 -12.79 15.84
CA THR A 209 -12.71 -13.15 16.22
C THR A 209 -12.62 -14.61 16.67
N ALA A 210 -13.55 -15.09 17.49
CA ALA A 210 -13.57 -16.48 17.94
C ALA A 210 -13.78 -17.46 16.77
N VAL A 211 -14.72 -17.15 15.86
CA VAL A 211 -15.01 -17.99 14.68
C VAL A 211 -13.82 -17.99 13.72
N LYS A 212 -13.29 -16.82 13.37
CA LYS A 212 -12.13 -16.71 12.46
C LYS A 212 -10.91 -17.43 13.00
N THR A 213 -10.68 -17.43 14.32
CA THR A 213 -9.55 -18.15 14.92
C THR A 213 -9.66 -19.66 14.68
N ALA A 214 -10.85 -20.24 14.83
CA ALA A 214 -11.07 -21.67 14.57
C ALA A 214 -10.95 -22.00 13.06
N GLU A 215 -11.55 -21.20 12.19
CA GLU A 215 -11.55 -21.45 10.75
C GLU A 215 -10.17 -21.25 10.11
N THR A 216 -9.49 -20.15 10.43
CA THR A 216 -8.16 -19.83 9.85
C THR A 216 -7.12 -20.88 10.22
N GLY A 217 -7.11 -21.36 11.46
CA GLY A 217 -6.21 -22.44 11.89
C GLY A 217 -6.49 -23.76 11.17
N TYR A 218 -7.77 -24.09 10.94
CA TYR A 218 -8.13 -25.30 10.19
C TYR A 218 -7.76 -25.18 8.70
N ILE A 219 -8.01 -24.03 8.07
CA ILE A 219 -7.59 -23.75 6.70
C ILE A 219 -6.07 -23.86 6.57
N GLN A 220 -5.31 -23.26 7.49
CA GLN A 220 -3.85 -23.34 7.51
C GLN A 220 -3.38 -24.79 7.59
N ARG A 221 -3.93 -25.61 8.50
CA ARG A 221 -3.57 -27.02 8.63
C ARG A 221 -3.86 -27.80 7.34
N ARG A 222 -5.01 -27.55 6.70
CA ARG A 222 -5.37 -28.20 5.42
C ARG A 222 -4.40 -27.84 4.31
N LEU A 223 -4.02 -26.56 4.20
CA LEU A 223 -3.05 -26.10 3.21
C LEU A 223 -1.66 -26.72 3.43
N ILE A 224 -1.19 -26.76 4.69
CA ILE A 224 0.07 -27.41 5.03
C ILE A 224 0.01 -28.90 4.66
N LYS A 225 -1.04 -29.62 5.06
CA LYS A 225 -1.15 -31.04 4.78
C LYS A 225 -1.28 -31.38 3.30
N ALA A 226 -1.82 -30.47 2.49
CA ALA A 226 -1.88 -30.64 1.05
C ALA A 226 -0.52 -30.43 0.36
N MET A 227 0.38 -29.62 0.94
CA MET A 227 1.61 -29.15 0.29
C MET A 227 2.91 -29.54 1.02
N GLU A 228 2.86 -30.26 2.14
CA GLU A 228 4.03 -30.54 2.99
C GLU A 228 5.12 -31.37 2.31
N SER A 229 4.77 -32.14 1.27
CA SER A 229 5.73 -32.95 0.52
C SER A 229 6.30 -32.25 -0.72
N VAL A 230 5.85 -31.03 -1.02
CA VAL A 230 6.29 -30.28 -2.19
C VAL A 230 7.62 -29.60 -1.91
N MET A 231 8.63 -29.89 -2.74
CA MET A 231 9.96 -29.32 -2.61
C MET A 231 10.61 -29.03 -3.96
N VAL A 232 11.61 -28.14 -3.94
CA VAL A 232 12.49 -27.88 -5.09
C VAL A 232 13.58 -28.95 -5.10
N ASN A 233 13.72 -29.66 -6.22
CA ASN A 233 14.77 -30.67 -6.41
C ASN A 233 16.05 -30.01 -6.96
N TYR A 234 17.18 -30.74 -6.95
CA TYR A 234 18.47 -30.25 -7.45
C TYR A 234 18.46 -29.86 -8.94
N ASP A 235 17.52 -30.37 -9.71
CA ASP A 235 17.31 -29.99 -11.11
C ASP A 235 16.53 -28.66 -11.26
N GLY A 236 16.17 -28.03 -10.15
CA GLY A 236 15.40 -26.79 -10.06
C GLY A 236 13.90 -26.94 -10.37
N THR A 237 13.40 -28.18 -10.51
CA THR A 237 11.98 -28.46 -10.68
C THR A 237 11.28 -28.60 -9.32
N VAL A 238 9.98 -28.33 -9.27
CA VAL A 238 9.16 -28.50 -8.06
C VAL A 238 8.38 -29.79 -8.15
N ARG A 239 8.59 -30.71 -7.21
CA ARG A 239 7.97 -32.05 -7.20
C ARG A 239 7.36 -32.37 -5.84
N ASN A 240 6.38 -33.28 -5.85
CA ASN A 240 5.85 -33.89 -4.63
C ASN A 240 6.64 -35.14 -4.21
N SER A 241 6.25 -35.77 -3.10
CA SER A 241 6.86 -37.01 -2.59
C SER A 241 6.79 -38.22 -3.54
N VAL A 242 5.86 -38.22 -4.51
CA VAL A 242 5.72 -39.30 -5.51
C VAL A 242 6.59 -39.02 -6.75
N GLY A 243 7.25 -37.86 -6.81
CA GLY A 243 8.06 -37.42 -7.95
C GLY A 243 7.24 -36.83 -9.10
N GLN A 244 5.96 -36.53 -8.88
CA GLN A 244 5.14 -35.84 -9.87
C GLN A 244 5.59 -34.37 -9.97
N LEU A 245 5.78 -33.91 -11.20
CA LEU A 245 6.16 -32.54 -11.51
C LEU A 245 4.97 -31.60 -11.30
N ILE A 246 5.16 -30.55 -10.49
CA ILE A 246 4.17 -29.50 -10.24
C ILE A 246 4.52 -28.24 -11.02
N GLN A 247 5.79 -27.80 -10.95
CA GLN A 247 6.31 -26.67 -11.73
C GLN A 247 7.68 -27.03 -12.31
N LEU A 248 7.95 -26.57 -13.53
CA LEU A 248 9.28 -26.70 -14.16
C LEU A 248 10.32 -25.84 -13.45
N ARG A 249 9.91 -24.66 -12.98
CA ARG A 249 10.71 -23.75 -12.16
C ARG A 249 9.88 -23.24 -11.01
N TYR A 250 10.50 -23.13 -9.84
CA TYR A 250 9.88 -22.55 -8.67
C TYR A 250 9.42 -21.12 -8.99
N GLY A 251 8.13 -20.83 -8.82
CA GLY A 251 7.59 -19.49 -9.08
C GLY A 251 7.61 -19.06 -10.55
N GLU A 252 7.80 -20.01 -11.48
CA GLU A 252 7.94 -19.77 -12.94
C GLU A 252 9.20 -18.95 -13.34
N ASP A 253 9.99 -18.47 -12.37
CA ASP A 253 11.22 -17.70 -12.58
C ASP A 253 12.47 -18.36 -11.97
N GLY A 254 12.29 -19.34 -11.08
CA GLY A 254 13.38 -20.03 -10.38
C GLY A 254 13.98 -19.22 -9.22
N LEU A 255 13.33 -18.15 -8.78
CA LEU A 255 13.88 -17.21 -7.79
C LEU A 255 13.25 -17.39 -6.41
N CYS A 256 14.05 -17.15 -5.37
CA CYS A 256 13.55 -17.16 -3.99
C CYS A 256 12.77 -15.88 -3.68
N GLY A 257 11.55 -16.02 -3.14
CA GLY A 257 10.65 -14.89 -2.84
C GLY A 257 11.15 -13.92 -1.77
N GLU A 258 12.22 -14.25 -1.04
CA GLU A 258 12.85 -13.36 -0.05
C GLU A 258 13.85 -12.36 -0.66
N MET A 259 14.33 -12.60 -1.89
CA MET A 259 15.36 -11.79 -2.57
C MET A 259 14.81 -10.85 -3.65
N VAL A 260 13.48 -10.72 -3.74
CA VAL A 260 12.81 -9.93 -4.77
C VAL A 260 12.25 -8.62 -4.21
N GLU A 261 12.27 -7.56 -5.02
CA GLU A 261 11.81 -6.24 -4.65
C GLU A 261 10.80 -5.68 -5.64
N PHE A 262 9.94 -4.77 -5.19
CA PHE A 262 9.10 -3.97 -6.08
C PHE A 262 9.95 -3.01 -6.90
N GLN A 263 9.86 -3.12 -8.21
CA GLN A 263 10.54 -2.28 -9.19
C GLN A 263 9.53 -1.73 -10.19
N SER A 264 9.87 -0.59 -10.82
CA SER A 264 9.01 0.00 -11.86
C SER A 264 9.63 -0.18 -13.24
N LEU A 265 8.90 -0.79 -14.18
CA LEU A 265 9.30 -0.87 -15.58
C LEU A 265 9.02 0.47 -16.29
N PRO A 266 10.04 1.24 -16.70
CA PRO A 266 9.84 2.58 -17.24
C PRO A 266 9.30 2.59 -18.68
N THR A 267 9.35 1.46 -19.41
CA THR A 267 9.03 1.36 -20.84
C THR A 267 7.53 1.23 -21.14
N ILE A 268 6.75 0.66 -20.21
CA ILE A 268 5.33 0.29 -20.41
C ILE A 268 4.44 1.54 -20.54
N LYS A 269 4.51 2.44 -19.55
CA LYS A 269 3.58 3.58 -19.39
C LYS A 269 3.83 4.74 -20.35
N LEU A 270 5.03 4.84 -20.94
CA LEU A 270 5.38 5.99 -21.77
C LEU A 270 4.59 6.02 -23.08
N SER A 271 4.29 7.21 -23.58
CA SER A 271 3.81 7.39 -24.97
C SER A 271 4.93 7.06 -25.95
N THR A 272 4.59 6.68 -27.19
CA THR A 272 5.61 6.32 -28.20
C THR A 272 6.61 7.44 -28.43
N LYS A 273 6.15 8.70 -28.46
CA LYS A 273 7.03 9.87 -28.59
C LYS A 273 7.93 10.08 -27.37
N ALA A 274 7.42 9.87 -26.16
CA ALA A 274 8.20 10.00 -24.93
C ALA A 274 9.21 8.85 -24.77
N PHE A 275 8.85 7.65 -25.24
CA PHE A 275 9.72 6.49 -25.29
C PHE A 275 10.89 6.73 -26.26
N GLU A 276 10.61 7.16 -27.49
CA GLU A 276 11.63 7.50 -28.47
C GLU A 276 12.57 8.58 -27.94
N LYS A 277 12.04 9.68 -27.39
CA LYS A 277 12.88 10.75 -26.84
C LYS A 277 13.79 10.29 -25.69
N LYS A 278 13.40 9.28 -24.92
CA LYS A 278 14.12 8.84 -23.72
C LYS A 278 15.13 7.72 -23.99
N PHE A 279 14.82 6.82 -24.92
CA PHE A 279 15.61 5.60 -25.15
C PHE A 279 16.30 5.56 -26.53
N ARG A 280 15.83 6.32 -27.53
CA ARG A 280 16.51 6.39 -28.83
C ARG A 280 17.76 7.26 -28.70
N PHE A 281 18.92 6.68 -28.96
CA PHE A 281 20.18 7.41 -29.00
C PHE A 281 20.45 7.88 -30.43
N ASP A 282 20.51 9.20 -30.64
CA ASP A 282 20.79 9.78 -31.96
C ASP A 282 22.27 10.18 -32.06
N PRO A 283 23.09 9.42 -32.81
CA PRO A 283 24.51 9.73 -32.99
C PRO A 283 24.75 10.94 -33.89
N SER A 284 23.74 11.45 -34.59
CA SER A 284 23.85 12.59 -35.52
C SER A 284 23.95 13.94 -34.80
N ASN A 285 23.54 14.00 -33.53
CA ASN A 285 23.48 15.24 -32.76
C ASN A 285 24.81 15.55 -32.05
N GLU A 286 25.75 16.15 -32.78
CA GLU A 286 27.08 16.50 -32.26
C GLU A 286 27.04 17.35 -30.98
N ARG A 287 26.07 18.27 -30.86
CA ARG A 287 25.96 19.15 -29.69
C ARG A 287 25.61 18.38 -28.43
N TYR A 288 24.78 17.35 -28.55
CA TYR A 288 24.45 16.46 -27.45
C TYR A 288 25.65 15.57 -27.08
N LEU A 289 26.32 14.99 -28.08
CA LEU A 289 27.49 14.14 -27.86
C LEU A 289 28.65 14.87 -27.16
N ARG A 290 29.00 16.07 -27.62
CA ARG A 290 30.06 16.90 -26.99
C ARG A 290 29.76 17.31 -25.55
N ARG A 291 28.48 17.29 -25.14
CA ARG A 291 28.09 17.59 -23.77
C ARG A 291 28.27 16.39 -22.83
N VAL A 292 28.15 15.19 -23.37
CA VAL A 292 28.06 13.95 -22.58
C VAL A 292 29.36 13.16 -22.63
N PHE A 293 30.04 13.07 -23.78
CA PHE A 293 31.19 12.18 -24.01
C PHE A 293 32.50 12.92 -24.18
N ASN A 294 33.61 12.22 -23.90
CA ASN A 294 34.96 12.68 -24.23
C ASN A 294 35.22 12.69 -25.75
N GLU A 295 36.17 13.50 -26.20
CA GLU A 295 36.49 13.64 -27.64
C GLU A 295 36.89 12.32 -28.30
N ASP A 296 37.57 11.42 -27.58
CA ASP A 296 38.01 10.12 -28.12
C ASP A 296 36.81 9.22 -28.48
N ILE A 297 35.79 9.21 -27.63
CA ILE A 297 34.56 8.44 -27.86
C ILE A 297 33.72 9.06 -28.97
N ILE A 298 33.72 10.39 -29.08
CA ILE A 298 33.00 11.06 -30.17
C ILE A 298 33.61 10.67 -31.52
N LYS A 299 34.94 10.63 -31.62
CA LYS A 299 35.63 10.14 -32.83
C LYS A 299 35.29 8.69 -33.11
N GLU A 300 35.24 7.82 -32.09
CA GLU A 300 34.85 6.41 -32.24
C GLU A 300 33.41 6.27 -32.78
N ILE A 301 32.44 7.00 -32.20
CA ILE A 301 31.03 6.97 -32.61
C ILE A 301 30.85 7.48 -34.05
N MET A 302 31.57 8.54 -34.44
CA MET A 302 31.43 9.14 -35.77
C MET A 302 32.20 8.40 -36.87
N SER A 303 33.30 7.72 -36.54
CA SER A 303 34.12 7.00 -37.52
C SER A 303 33.70 5.55 -37.73
N SER A 304 33.09 4.92 -36.73
CA SER A 304 32.70 3.51 -36.80
C SER A 304 31.23 3.34 -37.18
N GLY A 305 30.98 2.87 -38.41
CA GLY A 305 29.64 2.47 -38.85
C GLY A 305 29.07 1.28 -38.07
N GLU A 306 29.94 0.48 -37.42
CA GLU A 306 29.54 -0.66 -36.60
C GLU A 306 28.79 -0.22 -35.33
N VAL A 307 29.21 0.89 -34.72
CA VAL A 307 28.56 1.45 -33.52
C VAL A 307 27.12 1.87 -33.83
N ILE A 308 26.91 2.49 -35.00
CA ILE A 308 25.57 2.91 -35.45
C ILE A 308 24.68 1.68 -35.67
N ALA A 309 25.21 0.62 -36.29
CA ALA A 309 24.47 -0.61 -36.52
C ALA A 309 24.05 -1.30 -35.20
N GLU A 310 24.94 -1.34 -34.19
CA GLU A 310 24.62 -1.93 -32.88
C GLU A 310 23.61 -1.10 -32.08
N LEU A 311 23.66 0.23 -32.16
CA LEU A 311 22.67 1.11 -31.53
C LEU A 311 21.27 0.94 -32.14
N GLU A 312 21.17 0.79 -33.46
CA GLU A 312 19.88 0.55 -34.11
C GLU A 312 19.31 -0.84 -33.73
N LYS A 313 20.15 -1.87 -33.63
CA LYS A 313 19.74 -3.19 -33.13
C LYS A 313 19.22 -3.13 -31.68
N GLU A 314 19.88 -2.36 -30.81
CA GLU A 314 19.40 -2.16 -29.43
C GLU A 314 18.02 -1.47 -29.42
N TRP A 315 17.84 -0.46 -30.27
CA TRP A 315 16.57 0.24 -30.40
C TRP A 315 15.43 -0.68 -30.88
N GLU A 316 15.68 -1.51 -31.89
CA GLU A 316 14.72 -2.53 -32.35
C GLU A 316 14.36 -3.53 -31.24
N GLN A 317 15.35 -3.97 -30.44
CA GLN A 317 15.11 -4.86 -29.31
C GLN A 317 14.20 -4.21 -28.27
N LEU A 318 14.49 -2.96 -27.87
CA LEU A 318 13.67 -2.23 -26.90
C LEU A 318 12.23 -2.01 -27.40
N GLN A 319 12.02 -1.84 -28.71
CA GLN A 319 10.68 -1.77 -29.30
C GLN A 319 9.92 -3.11 -29.18
N LYS A 320 10.57 -4.23 -29.52
CA LYS A 320 10.00 -5.57 -29.40
C LYS A 320 9.66 -5.90 -27.94
N ASP A 321 10.58 -5.61 -27.01
CA ASP A 321 10.37 -5.83 -25.58
C ASP A 321 9.20 -5.01 -25.06
N ARG A 322 9.06 -3.76 -25.49
CA ARG A 322 7.95 -2.90 -25.10
C ARG A 322 6.61 -3.42 -25.61
N GLU A 323 6.56 -3.98 -26.81
CA GLU A 323 5.35 -4.60 -27.34
C GLU A 323 5.00 -5.88 -26.56
N ALA A 324 5.97 -6.75 -26.33
CA ALA A 324 5.80 -7.95 -25.52
C ALA A 324 5.31 -7.63 -24.10
N LEU A 325 5.93 -6.66 -23.43
CA LEU A 325 5.52 -6.23 -22.08
C LEU A 325 4.08 -5.69 -22.04
N ARG A 326 3.61 -5.05 -23.10
CA ARG A 326 2.21 -4.57 -23.18
C ARG A 326 1.21 -5.69 -23.45
N GLN A 327 1.65 -6.76 -24.12
CA GLN A 327 0.85 -7.97 -24.26
C GLN A 327 0.75 -8.72 -22.93
N ILE A 328 1.86 -8.80 -22.17
CA ILE A 328 1.92 -9.44 -20.85
C ILE A 328 1.17 -8.63 -19.79
N PHE A 329 1.25 -7.30 -19.83
CA PHE A 329 0.58 -6.39 -18.88
C PHE A 329 -0.46 -5.49 -19.58
N PRO A 330 -1.66 -6.01 -19.95
CA PRO A 330 -2.68 -5.24 -20.67
C PRO A 330 -3.20 -4.01 -19.91
N SER A 331 -3.21 -4.07 -18.58
CA SER A 331 -3.67 -2.99 -17.70
C SER A 331 -2.67 -1.82 -17.62
N GLY A 332 -1.45 -1.99 -18.12
CA GLY A 332 -0.41 -0.97 -18.08
C GLY A 332 0.18 -0.72 -16.68
N ASP A 333 0.03 -1.67 -15.75
CA ASP A 333 0.74 -1.58 -14.48
C ASP A 333 2.26 -1.66 -14.73
N SER A 334 2.99 -0.78 -14.06
CA SER A 334 4.45 -0.72 -14.17
C SER A 334 5.15 -1.31 -12.96
N SER A 335 4.43 -1.53 -11.86
CA SER A 335 4.99 -2.10 -10.64
C SER A 335 5.09 -3.61 -10.78
N VAL A 336 6.31 -4.12 -10.80
CA VAL A 336 6.63 -5.55 -10.90
C VAL A 336 7.50 -5.96 -9.74
N VAL A 337 7.56 -7.25 -9.45
CA VAL A 337 8.44 -7.82 -8.43
C VAL A 337 9.60 -8.48 -9.17
N LEU A 338 10.82 -7.97 -8.98
CA LEU A 338 12.02 -8.43 -9.68
C LEU A 338 13.20 -8.52 -8.71
N PRO A 339 14.14 -9.46 -8.93
CA PRO A 339 15.38 -9.51 -8.16
C PRO A 339 16.25 -8.28 -8.45
N CYS A 340 17.20 -8.00 -7.56
CA CYS A 340 18.24 -6.99 -7.74
C CYS A 340 17.71 -5.60 -8.13
N ASN A 341 17.56 -4.70 -7.16
CA ASN A 341 17.12 -3.33 -7.42
C ASN A 341 18.17 -2.52 -8.19
N LEU A 342 18.07 -2.52 -9.53
CA LEU A 342 19.04 -1.90 -10.43
C LEU A 342 19.19 -0.40 -10.18
N GLN A 343 18.08 0.29 -9.87
CA GLN A 343 18.11 1.73 -9.60
C GLN A 343 18.94 2.04 -8.33
N ARG A 344 18.79 1.20 -7.28
CA ARG A 344 19.58 1.33 -6.05
C ARG A 344 21.05 1.00 -6.31
N MET A 345 21.34 -0.08 -7.03
CA MET A 345 22.71 -0.45 -7.39
C MET A 345 23.43 0.66 -8.17
N ILE A 346 22.78 1.25 -9.18
CA ILE A 346 23.31 2.39 -9.93
C ILE A 346 23.59 3.58 -9.01
N TRP A 347 22.68 3.86 -8.08
CA TRP A 347 22.85 4.96 -7.13
C TRP A 347 24.03 4.73 -6.17
N ASN A 348 24.21 3.50 -5.70
CA ASN A 348 25.33 3.12 -4.83
C ASN A 348 26.67 3.30 -5.57
N VAL A 349 26.76 2.83 -6.83
CA VAL A 349 27.95 3.02 -7.67
C VAL A 349 28.26 4.51 -7.87
N GLN A 350 27.24 5.34 -8.14
CA GLN A 350 27.42 6.80 -8.23
C GLN A 350 28.02 7.41 -6.96
N LYS A 351 27.71 6.86 -5.79
CA LYS A 351 28.24 7.33 -4.50
C LYS A 351 29.64 6.80 -4.22
N ILE A 352 29.89 5.52 -4.47
CA ILE A 352 31.19 4.86 -4.24
C ILE A 352 32.29 5.51 -5.10
N PHE A 353 32.00 5.75 -6.38
CA PHE A 353 32.96 6.34 -7.33
C PHE A 353 32.87 7.87 -7.42
N HIS A 354 32.06 8.52 -6.56
CA HIS A 354 31.89 9.97 -6.53
C HIS A 354 31.61 10.60 -7.91
N ILE A 355 30.74 9.96 -8.70
CA ILE A 355 30.49 10.34 -10.10
C ILE A 355 29.92 11.76 -10.19
N ASN A 356 30.62 12.63 -10.90
CA ASN A 356 30.15 13.98 -11.20
C ASN A 356 29.26 13.96 -12.44
N LYS A 357 27.96 14.28 -12.28
CA LYS A 357 27.00 14.31 -13.40
C LYS A 357 27.24 15.43 -14.42
N LYS A 358 28.16 16.36 -14.13
CA LYS A 358 28.51 17.47 -15.02
C LYS A 358 29.76 17.19 -15.86
N SER A 359 30.58 16.22 -15.48
CA SER A 359 31.74 15.83 -16.29
C SER A 359 31.30 14.96 -17.47
N THR A 360 32.10 14.98 -18.52
CA THR A 360 31.97 14.06 -19.64
C THR A 360 32.30 12.63 -19.22
N THR A 361 31.67 11.66 -19.88
CA THR A 361 31.83 10.23 -19.64
C THR A 361 32.90 9.65 -20.55
N ASP A 362 33.67 8.71 -20.01
CA ASP A 362 34.66 7.87 -20.68
C ASP A 362 34.08 6.48 -21.08
N LEU A 363 32.80 6.25 -20.80
CA LEU A 363 32.11 5.00 -21.13
C LEU A 363 31.58 5.01 -22.57
N SER A 364 32.21 4.22 -23.45
CA SER A 364 31.74 4.00 -24.82
C SER A 364 30.39 3.28 -24.85
N PRO A 365 29.38 3.73 -25.63
CA PRO A 365 28.09 3.06 -25.76
C PRO A 365 28.20 1.61 -26.22
N LEU A 366 29.17 1.29 -27.09
CA LEU A 366 29.40 -0.07 -27.56
C LEU A 366 29.75 -1.01 -26.40
N ARG A 367 30.59 -0.53 -25.47
CA ARG A 367 30.97 -1.28 -24.26
C ARG A 367 29.77 -1.52 -23.33
N VAL A 368 28.81 -0.59 -23.29
CA VAL A 368 27.56 -0.78 -22.53
C VAL A 368 26.73 -1.90 -23.13
N ILE A 369 26.49 -1.86 -24.44
CA ILE A 369 25.70 -2.88 -25.16
C ILE A 369 26.34 -4.26 -25.01
N GLN A 370 27.66 -4.36 -25.26
CA GLN A 370 28.39 -5.62 -25.11
C GLN A 370 28.39 -6.11 -23.66
N GLY A 371 28.61 -5.21 -22.68
CA GLY A 371 28.59 -5.56 -21.26
C GLY A 371 27.22 -6.03 -20.78
N VAL A 372 26.12 -5.45 -21.26
CA VAL A 372 24.76 -5.90 -20.96
C VAL A 372 24.53 -7.29 -21.56
N ARG A 373 24.93 -7.53 -22.81
CA ARG A 373 24.79 -8.87 -23.43
C ARG A 373 25.62 -9.93 -22.71
N GLU A 374 26.86 -9.61 -22.33
CA GLU A 374 27.71 -10.50 -21.55
C GLU A 374 27.10 -10.81 -20.17
N LEU A 375 26.53 -9.80 -19.51
CA LEU A 375 25.84 -9.97 -18.24
C LEU A 375 24.61 -10.87 -18.39
N LEU A 376 23.78 -10.65 -19.42
CA LEU A 376 22.62 -11.51 -19.69
C LEU A 376 23.04 -12.96 -19.96
N GLY A 377 24.17 -13.19 -20.64
CA GLY A 377 24.73 -14.53 -20.82
C GLY A 377 25.19 -15.21 -19.52
N LYS A 378 25.51 -14.45 -18.47
CA LYS A 378 25.86 -14.97 -17.13
C LYS A 378 24.65 -15.25 -16.25
N CYS A 379 23.50 -14.65 -16.55
CA CYS A 379 22.25 -14.83 -15.81
C CYS A 379 21.53 -16.13 -16.24
N VAL A 380 22.09 -17.28 -15.88
CA VAL A 380 21.56 -18.60 -16.24
C VAL A 380 20.66 -19.15 -15.15
N ILE A 381 19.40 -19.46 -15.50
CA ILE A 381 18.43 -20.14 -14.61
C ILE A 381 18.23 -21.60 -15.02
N VAL A 382 18.20 -21.88 -16.33
CA VAL A 382 18.12 -23.23 -16.89
C VAL A 382 19.51 -23.59 -17.42
N VAL A 383 20.13 -24.60 -16.81
CA VAL A 383 21.44 -25.11 -17.27
C VAL A 383 21.20 -26.18 -18.33
N GLY A 384 21.71 -25.96 -19.53
CA GLY A 384 21.65 -26.90 -20.65
C GLY A 384 22.16 -26.25 -21.94
N GLU A 385 22.67 -27.07 -22.86
CA GLU A 385 23.08 -26.64 -24.21
C GLU A 385 22.14 -27.17 -25.31
N ASP A 386 21.12 -27.93 -24.92
CA ASP A 386 20.11 -28.46 -25.83
C ASP A 386 19.08 -27.40 -26.20
N ARG A 387 18.44 -27.57 -27.35
CA ARG A 387 17.47 -26.60 -27.91
C ARG A 387 16.24 -26.36 -27.01
N LEU A 388 15.97 -27.27 -26.08
CA LEU A 388 14.80 -27.19 -25.19
C LEU A 388 15.08 -26.35 -23.93
N SER A 389 16.35 -26.29 -23.51
CA SER A 389 16.85 -25.40 -22.46
C SER A 389 16.98 -23.98 -22.97
#